data_AF-C9QCA6-F1
#
_entry.id   AF-C9QCA6-F1
#
_cell.length_a   1.000
_cell.length_b   1.000
_cell.length_c   1.000
_cell.angle_alpha   90.00
_cell.angle_beta   90.00
_cell.angle_gamma   90.00
#
_symmetry.space_group_name_H-M   'P 1'
#
loop_
_entity.id
_entity.type
_entity.pdbx_description
1 polymer ?
#
loop_
_entity_poly.entity_id
_entity_poly.type
_entity_poly.pdbx_seq_one_letter_code
_entity_poly.pdbx_strand_id
1 'polypeptide(L)'
;MKSEPQSEQELLERASNIAGVSFQELADEAKIEVPPDLRRDKGWVGQLLEWHLGATAGSKPTQDFEQLGIELKTIPISYSGKPLETTFVCVAPLVGVHGLTWETSHVRNKLSRVLWVPVEGEREIPLAERRVGSPLIWSPSEEEELQLKTDWEELMEMIVLGRVEQINARHGEMLQLRPKAANSRVLTEAYGASGKPIKTLPRGFYLRTQFTARILEQHYV
;
A
#
# COMPACT_ATOMS: atom_id res chain seq x y z
N MET A 1 3.32 -22.39 -1.14
CA MET A 1 3.17 -21.11 -1.84
C MET A 1 2.68 -21.44 -3.23
N LYS A 2 1.67 -20.74 -3.76
CA LYS A 2 1.25 -20.97 -5.15
C LYS A 2 2.32 -20.44 -6.11
N SER A 3 2.38 -21.01 -7.32
CA SER A 3 3.28 -20.52 -8.38
C SER A 3 2.91 -19.10 -8.80
N GLU A 4 3.82 -18.36 -9.40
CA GLU A 4 3.49 -17.04 -9.96
C GLU A 4 2.42 -17.16 -11.07
N PRO A 5 1.35 -16.34 -11.05
CA PRO A 5 0.32 -16.35 -12.08
C PRO A 5 0.90 -15.88 -13.42
N GLN A 6 0.42 -16.45 -14.52
CA GLN A 6 0.91 -16.20 -15.87
C GLN A 6 0.09 -15.15 -16.62
N SER A 7 -1.04 -14.71 -16.05
CA SER A 7 -1.88 -13.66 -16.62
C SER A 7 -2.66 -12.90 -15.54
N GLU A 8 -3.09 -11.68 -15.86
CA GLU A 8 -4.00 -10.90 -15.00
C GLU A 8 -5.31 -11.66 -14.73
N GLN A 9 -5.85 -12.36 -15.72
CA GLN A 9 -7.07 -13.15 -15.57
C GLN A 9 -6.88 -14.28 -14.56
N GLU A 10 -5.78 -15.03 -14.64
CA GLU A 10 -5.46 -16.09 -13.69
C GLU A 10 -5.28 -15.52 -12.27
N LEU A 11 -4.58 -14.40 -12.14
CA LEU A 11 -4.41 -13.72 -10.85
C LEU A 11 -5.77 -13.31 -10.26
N LEU A 12 -6.64 -12.71 -11.07
CA LEU A 12 -7.98 -12.29 -10.64
C LEU A 12 -8.86 -13.49 -10.27
N GLU A 13 -8.80 -14.59 -11.03
CA GLU A 13 -9.51 -15.83 -10.70
C GLU A 13 -9.04 -16.41 -9.36
N ARG A 14 -7.72 -16.47 -9.13
CA ARG A 14 -7.17 -16.91 -7.84
C ARG A 14 -7.62 -16.03 -6.68
N ALA A 15 -7.62 -14.71 -6.87
CA ALA A 15 -8.09 -13.76 -5.87
C ALA A 15 -9.60 -13.89 -5.61
N SER A 16 -10.38 -14.20 -6.65
CA SER A 16 -11.82 -14.42 -6.54
C SER A 16 -12.14 -15.72 -5.81
N ASN A 17 -11.33 -16.77 -6.02
CA ASN A 17 -11.49 -18.08 -5.37
C ASN A 17 -11.25 -18.06 -3.86
N ILE A 18 -10.53 -17.05 -3.34
CA ILE A 18 -10.31 -16.88 -1.90
C ILE A 18 -11.27 -15.85 -1.28
N ALA A 19 -12.12 -15.20 -2.07
CA ALA A 19 -13.13 -14.27 -1.56
C ALA A 19 -14.15 -15.03 -0.68
N GLY A 20 -14.50 -14.45 0.46
CA GLY A 20 -15.37 -15.03 1.49
C GLY A 20 -14.68 -16.02 2.44
N VAL A 21 -13.44 -16.45 2.15
CA VAL A 21 -12.68 -17.37 3.01
C VAL A 21 -12.11 -16.63 4.21
N SER A 22 -12.12 -17.26 5.38
CA SER A 22 -11.53 -16.69 6.59
C SER A 22 -10.00 -16.76 6.59
N PHE A 23 -9.37 -15.87 7.35
CA PHE A 23 -7.92 -15.90 7.53
C PHE A 23 -7.44 -17.21 8.17
N GLN A 24 -8.22 -17.83 9.05
CA GLN A 24 -7.87 -19.14 9.62
C GLN A 24 -7.79 -20.22 8.56
N GLU A 25 -8.82 -20.34 7.70
CA GLU A 25 -8.85 -21.35 6.64
C GLU A 25 -7.70 -21.17 5.65
N LEU A 26 -7.43 -19.92 5.26
CA LEU A 26 -6.28 -19.60 4.40
C LEU A 26 -4.95 -19.91 5.08
N ALA A 27 -4.82 -19.61 6.37
CA ALA A 27 -3.61 -19.86 7.14
C ALA A 27 -3.36 -21.37 7.34
N ASP A 28 -4.42 -22.15 7.57
CA ASP A 28 -4.35 -23.61 7.67
C ASP A 28 -3.87 -24.25 6.37
N GLU A 29 -4.39 -23.81 5.22
CA GLU A 29 -3.91 -24.26 3.90
C GLU A 29 -2.42 -23.92 3.69
N ALA A 30 -2.02 -22.72 4.10
CA ALA A 30 -0.64 -22.24 3.97
C ALA A 30 0.31 -22.81 5.05
N LYS A 31 -0.21 -23.47 6.09
CA LYS A 31 0.50 -23.88 7.30
C LYS A 31 1.20 -22.70 7.99
N ILE A 32 0.52 -21.56 8.04
CA ILE A 32 0.95 -20.32 8.71
C ILE A 32 0.17 -20.18 10.01
N GLU A 33 0.83 -19.80 11.10
CA GLU A 33 0.12 -19.52 12.36
C GLU A 33 -0.57 -18.15 12.29
N VAL A 34 -1.83 -18.08 12.69
CA VAL A 34 -2.56 -16.82 12.82
C VAL A 34 -2.17 -16.17 14.15
N PRO A 35 -1.58 -14.95 14.14
CA PRO A 35 -1.27 -14.27 15.38
C PRO A 35 -2.56 -13.83 16.09
N PRO A 36 -2.55 -13.60 17.41
CA PRO A 36 -3.73 -13.15 18.13
C PRO A 36 -4.20 -11.75 17.68
N ASP A 37 -3.27 -10.92 17.19
CA ASP A 37 -3.54 -9.59 16.67
C ASP A 37 -2.40 -9.07 15.77
N LEU A 38 -2.62 -7.95 15.09
CA LEU A 38 -1.67 -7.34 14.15
C LEU A 38 -0.73 -6.29 14.79
N ARG A 39 -0.64 -6.18 16.13
CA ARG A 39 0.18 -5.13 16.78
C ARG A 39 1.67 -5.30 16.48
N ARG A 40 2.15 -6.55 16.45
CA ARG A 40 3.53 -6.92 16.13
C ARG A 40 3.69 -7.35 14.67
N ASP A 41 2.63 -7.89 14.07
CA ASP A 41 2.67 -8.53 12.76
C ASP A 41 1.84 -7.77 11.72
N LYS A 42 2.08 -6.45 11.61
CA LYS A 42 1.30 -5.53 10.76
C LYS A 42 1.21 -5.93 9.28
N GLY A 43 2.18 -6.71 8.79
CA GLY A 43 2.22 -7.19 7.41
C GLY A 43 1.72 -8.62 7.22
N TRP A 44 1.17 -9.27 8.25
CA TRP A 44 0.80 -10.69 8.21
C TRP A 44 -0.29 -10.98 7.17
N VAL A 45 -1.34 -10.14 7.12
CA VAL A 45 -2.43 -10.30 6.14
C VAL A 45 -1.91 -10.20 4.71
N GLY A 46 -1.02 -9.24 4.44
CA GLY A 46 -0.37 -9.10 3.14
C GLY A 46 0.41 -10.36 2.75
N GLN A 47 1.25 -10.86 3.65
CA GLN A 47 2.05 -12.08 3.42
C GLN A 47 1.19 -13.33 3.19
N LEU A 48 0.08 -13.46 3.92
CA LEU A 48 -0.87 -14.54 3.71
C LEU A 48 -1.44 -14.51 2.29
N LEU A 49 -1.88 -13.33 1.83
CA LEU A 49 -2.44 -13.17 0.49
C LEU A 49 -1.38 -13.28 -0.61
N GLU A 50 -0.17 -12.77 -0.40
CA GLU A 50 0.98 -12.98 -1.29
C GLU A 50 1.23 -14.48 -1.53
N TRP A 51 1.18 -15.29 -0.47
CA TRP A 51 1.38 -16.75 -0.56
C TRP A 51 0.30 -17.43 -1.41
N HIS A 52 -0.96 -17.03 -1.23
CA HIS A 52 -2.12 -17.58 -1.91
C HIS A 52 -2.26 -17.14 -3.36
N LEU A 53 -1.74 -15.96 -3.69
CA LEU A 53 -1.78 -15.41 -5.04
C LEU A 53 -0.51 -15.72 -5.83
N GLY A 54 0.58 -16.10 -5.16
CA GLY A 54 1.85 -16.45 -5.78
C GLY A 54 2.75 -15.24 -6.06
N ALA A 55 2.69 -14.21 -5.22
CA ALA A 55 3.53 -13.02 -5.35
C ALA A 55 4.99 -13.32 -4.98
N THR A 56 5.96 -12.92 -5.82
CA THR A 56 7.37 -13.35 -5.69
C THR A 56 8.34 -12.21 -5.33
N ALA A 57 7.87 -10.95 -5.33
CA ALA A 57 8.73 -9.78 -5.13
C ALA A 57 9.35 -9.70 -3.73
N GLY A 58 8.67 -10.21 -2.70
CA GLY A 58 9.07 -10.04 -1.31
C GLY A 58 9.25 -8.55 -0.97
N SER A 59 10.38 -8.17 -0.36
CA SER A 59 10.64 -6.78 0.02
C SER A 59 11.27 -5.90 -1.08
N LYS A 60 11.25 -6.33 -2.35
CA LYS A 60 11.86 -5.57 -3.44
C LYS A 60 11.04 -4.31 -3.77
N PRO A 61 11.66 -3.25 -4.33
CA PRO A 61 10.94 -2.04 -4.73
C PRO A 61 10.07 -2.21 -5.99
N THR A 62 10.06 -3.40 -6.59
CA THR A 62 9.25 -3.77 -7.75
C THR A 62 7.79 -4.04 -7.33
N GLN A 63 6.93 -4.26 -8.32
CA GLN A 63 5.56 -4.71 -8.10
C GLN A 63 5.54 -6.19 -7.70
N ASP A 64 4.49 -6.58 -6.95
CA ASP A 64 4.37 -7.92 -6.37
C ASP A 64 4.30 -9.04 -7.42
N PHE A 65 3.71 -8.75 -8.59
CA PHE A 65 3.69 -9.58 -9.78
C PHE A 65 4.43 -8.88 -10.93
N GLU A 66 5.76 -8.94 -10.90
CA GLU A 66 6.64 -8.17 -11.79
C GLU A 66 6.36 -8.43 -13.28
N GLN A 67 6.12 -9.69 -13.66
CA GLN A 67 5.83 -10.05 -15.06
C GLN A 67 4.49 -9.50 -15.56
N LEU A 68 3.53 -9.32 -14.65
CA LEU A 68 2.21 -8.79 -14.96
C LEU A 68 2.15 -7.27 -14.84
N GLY A 69 3.14 -6.67 -14.18
CA GLY A 69 3.13 -5.26 -13.84
C GLY A 69 2.00 -4.91 -12.86
N ILE A 70 1.68 -5.79 -11.90
CA ILE A 70 0.57 -5.62 -10.94
C ILE A 70 1.09 -5.59 -9.51
N GLU A 71 0.68 -4.58 -8.74
CA GLU A 71 0.89 -4.49 -7.29
C GLU A 71 -0.30 -5.11 -6.54
N LEU A 72 -0.04 -5.86 -5.46
CA LEU A 72 -1.05 -6.34 -4.53
C LEU A 72 -1.22 -5.34 -3.39
N LYS A 73 -2.46 -4.93 -3.10
CA LYS A 73 -2.77 -4.14 -1.91
C LYS A 73 -3.98 -4.67 -1.17
N THR A 74 -3.79 -4.95 0.11
CA THR A 74 -4.88 -5.26 1.03
C THR A 74 -5.49 -3.97 1.55
N ILE A 75 -6.82 -3.90 1.65
CA ILE A 75 -7.51 -2.74 2.21
C ILE A 75 -8.48 -3.15 3.32
N PRO A 76 -8.19 -2.83 4.60
CA PRO A 76 -9.11 -3.15 5.68
C PRO A 76 -10.36 -2.27 5.58
N ILE A 77 -11.53 -2.92 5.55
CA ILE A 77 -12.84 -2.26 5.44
C ILE A 77 -13.72 -2.52 6.66
N SER A 78 -14.59 -1.55 6.95
CA SER A 78 -15.66 -1.65 7.95
C SER A 78 -16.83 -2.50 7.45
N TYR A 79 -17.81 -2.77 8.32
CA TYR A 79 -19.08 -3.39 7.91
C TYR A 79 -19.79 -2.63 6.78
N SER A 80 -19.56 -1.32 6.68
CA SER A 80 -20.16 -0.47 5.64
C SER A 80 -19.36 -0.46 4.32
N GLY A 81 -18.30 -1.27 4.21
CA GLY A 81 -17.41 -1.29 3.04
C GLY A 81 -16.42 -0.13 2.99
N LYS A 82 -16.44 0.77 3.99
CA LYS A 82 -15.54 1.94 4.02
C LYS A 82 -14.13 1.56 4.49
N PRO A 83 -13.06 2.11 3.88
CA PRO A 83 -11.69 1.88 4.32
C PRO A 83 -11.45 2.38 5.74
N LEU A 84 -10.81 1.56 6.56
CA LEU A 84 -10.51 1.87 7.97
C LEU A 84 -9.16 2.56 8.16
N GLU A 85 -8.22 2.37 7.23
CA GLU A 85 -6.85 2.88 7.33
C GLU A 85 -6.35 3.45 6.00
N THR A 86 -5.36 4.34 6.08
CA THR A 86 -4.64 4.84 4.91
C THR A 86 -3.74 3.75 4.34
N THR A 87 -3.69 3.59 3.02
CA THR A 87 -2.91 2.52 2.38
C THR A 87 -1.48 2.96 2.10
N PHE A 88 -0.49 2.22 2.59
CA PHE A 88 0.91 2.44 2.27
C PHE A 88 1.22 2.14 0.79
N VAL A 89 1.95 3.04 0.14
CA VAL A 89 2.41 2.89 -1.25
C VAL A 89 3.88 2.46 -1.28
N CYS A 90 4.78 3.34 -0.86
CA CYS A 90 6.22 3.08 -0.82
C CYS A 90 6.95 4.03 0.13
N VAL A 91 8.22 3.74 0.41
CA VAL A 91 9.10 4.65 1.15
C VAL A 91 9.41 5.86 0.28
N ALA A 92 9.36 7.05 0.87
CA ALA A 92 9.70 8.28 0.17
C ALA A 92 11.23 8.51 0.22
N PRO A 93 11.89 8.71 -0.93
CA PRO A 93 13.31 9.07 -0.93
C PRO A 93 13.48 10.49 -0.36
N LEU A 94 14.32 10.63 0.68
CA LEU A 94 14.62 11.93 1.29
C LEU A 94 15.97 12.51 0.86
N VAL A 95 16.74 11.73 0.10
CA VAL A 95 18.04 12.06 -0.50
C VAL A 95 18.08 11.45 -1.90
N GLY A 96 19.00 11.93 -2.75
CA GLY A 96 19.16 11.39 -4.10
C GLY A 96 17.94 11.61 -5.01
N VAL A 97 17.13 12.64 -4.73
CA VAL A 97 15.87 12.93 -5.44
C VAL A 97 16.05 13.73 -6.72
N HIS A 98 17.29 14.08 -7.08
CA HIS A 98 17.58 14.90 -8.26
C HIS A 98 17.18 14.17 -9.55
N GLY A 99 16.40 14.84 -10.40
CA GLY A 99 15.93 14.28 -11.67
C GLY A 99 14.75 13.30 -11.55
N LEU A 100 14.23 13.06 -10.35
CA LEU A 100 12.98 12.29 -10.19
C LEU A 100 11.80 13.10 -10.72
N THR A 101 10.98 12.47 -11.56
CA THR A 101 9.70 13.00 -12.03
C THR A 101 8.56 12.07 -11.61
N TRP A 102 7.31 12.52 -11.75
CA TRP A 102 6.15 11.67 -11.50
C TRP A 102 6.20 10.37 -12.32
N GLU A 103 6.53 10.49 -13.61
CA GLU A 103 6.55 9.42 -14.60
C GLU A 103 7.55 8.31 -14.24
N THR A 104 8.65 8.70 -13.60
CA THR A 104 9.74 7.81 -13.16
C THR A 104 9.67 7.45 -11.67
N SER A 105 8.63 7.91 -10.96
CA SER A 105 8.50 7.71 -9.52
C SER A 105 8.08 6.28 -9.15
N HIS A 106 8.56 5.79 -8.00
CA HIS A 106 8.09 4.53 -7.42
C HIS A 106 6.61 4.56 -7.05
N VAL A 107 6.06 5.74 -6.71
CA VAL A 107 4.64 5.90 -6.40
C VAL A 107 3.81 5.57 -7.64
N ARG A 108 4.10 6.22 -8.77
CA ARG A 108 3.41 5.94 -10.03
C ARG A 108 3.60 4.49 -10.48
N ASN A 109 4.82 3.97 -10.40
CA ASN A 109 5.09 2.58 -10.76
C ASN A 109 4.24 1.58 -9.96
N LYS A 110 4.08 1.79 -8.65
CA LYS A 110 3.29 0.90 -7.79
C LYS A 110 1.78 1.10 -7.91
N LEU A 111 1.33 2.24 -8.41
CA LEU A 111 -0.10 2.56 -8.55
C LEU A 111 -0.60 2.44 -10.00
N SER A 112 0.25 2.12 -10.97
CA SER A 112 -0.11 1.99 -12.39
C SER A 112 -1.17 0.88 -12.63
N ARG A 113 -1.07 -0.21 -11.88
CA ARG A 113 -2.00 -1.34 -11.88
C ARG A 113 -1.97 -2.01 -10.52
N VAL A 114 -3.13 -2.07 -9.86
CA VAL A 114 -3.26 -2.59 -8.50
C VAL A 114 -4.38 -3.62 -8.44
N LEU A 115 -4.06 -4.80 -7.90
CA LEU A 115 -5.04 -5.73 -7.37
C LEU A 115 -5.36 -5.33 -5.93
N TRP A 116 -6.54 -4.74 -5.73
CA TRP A 116 -7.06 -4.48 -4.41
C TRP A 116 -7.79 -5.70 -3.87
N VAL A 117 -7.46 -6.08 -2.65
CA VAL A 117 -8.14 -7.15 -1.92
C VAL A 117 -8.70 -6.55 -0.63
N PRO A 118 -9.99 -6.20 -0.59
CA PRO A 118 -10.66 -5.80 0.64
C PRO A 118 -10.60 -6.92 1.67
N VAL A 119 -10.48 -6.58 2.94
CA VAL A 119 -10.53 -7.53 4.04
C VAL A 119 -11.31 -6.95 5.21
N GLU A 120 -12.00 -7.79 5.98
CA GLU A 120 -12.67 -7.33 7.20
C GLU A 120 -11.63 -6.76 8.19
N GLY A 121 -11.84 -5.53 8.67
CA GLY A 121 -10.90 -4.84 9.54
C GLY A 121 -11.38 -4.56 10.97
N GLU A 122 -12.65 -4.83 11.25
CA GLU A 122 -13.31 -4.52 12.53
C GLU A 122 -12.61 -5.19 13.71
N ARG A 123 -12.34 -4.41 14.77
CA ARG A 123 -11.43 -4.83 15.86
C ARG A 123 -12.03 -5.90 16.76
N GLU A 124 -13.34 -5.94 16.84
CA GLU A 124 -14.12 -6.93 17.59
C GLU A 124 -14.17 -8.29 16.89
N ILE A 125 -13.92 -8.36 15.58
CA ILE A 125 -13.81 -9.62 14.86
C ILE A 125 -12.41 -10.19 15.11
N PRO A 126 -12.29 -11.38 15.72
CA PRO A 126 -11.01 -12.05 15.91
C PRO A 126 -10.25 -12.17 14.59
N LEU A 127 -8.93 -11.98 14.60
CA LEU A 127 -8.14 -11.96 13.35
C LEU A 127 -8.39 -13.21 12.49
N ALA A 128 -8.42 -14.39 13.13
CA ALA A 128 -8.68 -15.67 12.50
C ALA A 128 -10.03 -15.76 11.76
N GLU A 129 -11.06 -15.05 12.25
CA GLU A 129 -12.43 -15.13 11.72
C GLU A 129 -12.70 -14.11 10.61
N ARG A 130 -11.82 -13.11 10.46
CA ARG A 130 -11.94 -12.10 9.41
C ARG A 130 -11.85 -12.73 8.03
N ARG A 131 -12.66 -12.23 7.11
CA ARG A 131 -12.76 -12.74 5.74
C ARG A 131 -12.10 -11.84 4.72
N VAL A 132 -11.66 -12.48 3.64
CA VAL A 132 -11.27 -11.81 2.40
C VAL A 132 -12.51 -11.36 1.65
N GLY A 133 -12.53 -10.12 1.15
CA GLY A 133 -13.57 -9.58 0.29
C GLY A 133 -13.35 -9.92 -1.19
N SER A 134 -14.33 -9.60 -2.02
CA SER A 134 -14.17 -9.70 -3.48
C SER A 134 -13.01 -8.83 -3.95
N PRO A 135 -12.09 -9.31 -4.80
CA PRO A 135 -11.00 -8.48 -5.31
C PRO A 135 -11.48 -7.48 -6.36
N LEU A 136 -10.67 -6.47 -6.66
CA LEU A 136 -10.81 -5.67 -7.88
C LEU A 136 -9.44 -5.34 -8.48
N ILE A 137 -9.42 -5.21 -9.81
CA ILE A 137 -8.28 -4.66 -10.52
C ILE A 137 -8.56 -3.19 -10.83
N TRP A 138 -7.61 -2.33 -10.51
CA TRP A 138 -7.70 -0.89 -10.70
C TRP A 138 -6.45 -0.33 -11.38
N SER A 139 -6.67 0.68 -12.22
CA SER A 139 -5.66 1.61 -12.72
C SER A 139 -6.23 3.01 -12.56
N PRO A 140 -5.41 4.03 -12.26
CA PRO A 140 -5.89 5.39 -12.13
C PRO A 140 -6.49 5.86 -13.45
N SER A 141 -7.65 6.49 -13.37
CA SER A 141 -8.16 7.35 -14.43
C SER A 141 -7.26 8.58 -14.63
N GLU A 142 -7.45 9.31 -15.72
CA GLU A 142 -6.68 10.55 -15.98
C GLU A 142 -6.83 11.57 -14.84
N GLU A 143 -8.03 11.70 -14.26
CA GLU A 143 -8.30 12.60 -13.13
C GLU A 143 -7.57 12.13 -11.86
N GLU A 144 -7.65 10.84 -11.54
CA GLU A 144 -6.97 10.26 -10.38
C GLU A 144 -5.44 10.34 -10.52
N GLU A 145 -4.90 10.08 -11.72
CA GLU A 145 -3.47 10.22 -11.99
C GLU A 145 -3.01 11.67 -11.80
N LEU A 146 -3.81 12.64 -12.27
CA LEU A 146 -3.51 14.07 -12.06
C LEU A 146 -3.52 14.45 -10.58
N GLN A 147 -4.53 14.00 -9.81
CA GLN A 147 -4.60 14.25 -8.36
C GLN A 147 -3.36 13.69 -7.63
N LEU A 148 -3.01 12.43 -7.93
CA LEU A 148 -1.84 11.78 -7.33
C LEU A 148 -0.53 12.47 -7.74
N LYS A 149 -0.41 12.90 -9.00
CA LYS A 149 0.74 13.64 -9.51
C LYS A 149 0.91 14.97 -8.79
N THR A 150 -0.16 15.76 -8.68
CA THR A 150 -0.14 17.06 -8.00
C THR A 150 0.30 16.93 -6.54
N ASP A 151 -0.28 15.99 -5.80
CA ASP A 151 0.11 15.76 -4.41
C ASP A 151 1.57 15.29 -4.29
N TRP A 152 1.99 14.39 -5.19
CA TRP A 152 3.36 13.89 -5.20
C TRP A 152 4.37 15.02 -5.46
N GLU A 153 4.09 15.88 -6.44
CA GLU A 153 4.94 17.03 -6.78
C GLU A 153 5.05 18.02 -5.62
N GLU A 154 3.92 18.36 -4.96
CA GLU A 154 3.91 19.21 -3.75
C GLU A 154 4.79 18.61 -2.63
N LEU A 155 4.58 17.32 -2.32
CA LEU A 155 5.30 16.64 -1.25
C LEU A 155 6.80 16.50 -1.56
N MET A 156 7.16 16.24 -2.82
CA MET A 156 8.55 16.15 -3.27
C MET A 156 9.23 17.50 -3.29
N GLU A 157 8.54 18.59 -3.65
CA GLU A 157 9.07 19.95 -3.55
C GLU A 157 9.47 20.28 -2.10
N MET A 158 8.60 19.94 -1.13
CA MET A 158 8.93 20.13 0.28
C MET A 158 10.16 19.33 0.73
N ILE A 159 10.34 18.10 0.22
CA ILE A 159 11.54 17.29 0.49
C ILE A 159 12.79 17.97 -0.11
N VAL A 160 12.72 18.39 -1.37
CA VAL A 160 13.83 19.02 -2.10
C VAL A 160 14.26 20.34 -1.43
N LEU A 161 13.31 21.14 -0.96
CA LEU A 161 13.57 22.39 -0.23
C LEU A 161 14.03 22.17 1.21
N GLY A 162 14.22 20.91 1.63
CA GLY A 162 14.65 20.53 2.96
C GLY A 162 13.65 20.88 4.06
N ARG A 163 12.36 20.93 3.71
CA ARG A 163 11.22 21.23 4.61
C ARG A 163 10.48 19.97 5.05
N VAL A 164 11.15 18.81 5.01
CA VAL A 164 10.56 17.50 5.35
C VAL A 164 9.90 17.44 6.73
N GLU A 165 10.44 18.17 7.72
CA GLU A 165 9.87 18.21 9.08
C GLU A 165 8.60 19.06 9.19
N GLN A 166 8.35 19.95 8.22
CA GLN A 166 7.14 20.76 8.14
C GLN A 166 5.96 19.98 7.55
N ILE A 167 6.24 18.84 6.90
CA ILE A 167 5.23 17.97 6.31
C ILE A 167 4.39 17.33 7.41
N ASN A 168 3.13 17.76 7.45
CA ASN A 168 2.09 17.27 8.36
C ASN A 168 0.91 16.67 7.58
N ALA A 169 -0.04 16.07 8.31
CA ALA A 169 -1.18 15.35 7.75
C ALA A 169 -2.17 16.18 6.92
N ARG A 170 -1.96 17.49 6.75
CA ARG A 170 -2.78 18.35 5.88
C ARG A 170 -2.23 18.49 4.46
N HIS A 171 -0.96 18.18 4.22
CA HIS A 171 -0.37 18.25 2.88
C HIS A 171 -0.82 17.06 2.03
N GLY A 172 -1.07 17.35 0.75
CA GLY A 172 -1.65 16.44 -0.24
C GLY A 172 -3.11 16.07 0.04
N GLU A 173 -3.93 16.11 -1.01
CA GLU A 173 -5.38 15.91 -0.96
C GLU A 173 -5.76 14.42 -0.93
N MET A 174 -5.09 13.59 -1.72
CA MET A 174 -5.33 12.16 -1.90
C MET A 174 -4.13 11.31 -1.49
N LEU A 175 -2.91 11.80 -1.71
CA LEU A 175 -1.65 11.19 -1.30
C LEU A 175 -1.02 12.01 -0.16
N GLN A 176 -0.37 11.35 0.79
CA GLN A 176 0.30 12.04 1.90
C GLN A 176 1.59 11.34 2.34
N LEU A 177 2.45 12.07 3.06
CA LEU A 177 3.62 11.52 3.73
C LEU A 177 3.36 11.31 5.22
N ARG A 178 3.70 10.11 5.71
CA ARG A 178 3.66 9.78 7.14
C ARG A 178 4.97 9.12 7.58
N PRO A 179 5.33 9.16 8.88
CA PRO A 179 6.47 8.39 9.39
C PRO A 179 6.30 6.89 9.09
N LYS A 180 7.35 6.25 8.53
CA LYS A 180 7.39 4.81 8.26
C LYS A 180 8.66 4.22 8.88
N ALA A 181 8.62 3.96 10.18
CA ALA A 181 9.75 3.41 10.92
C ALA A 181 9.32 2.21 11.78
N ALA A 182 10.21 1.24 11.98
CA ALA A 182 10.00 0.13 12.91
C ALA A 182 9.88 0.63 14.36
N ASN A 183 10.61 1.71 14.69
CA ASN A 183 10.53 2.41 15.97
C ASN A 183 11.02 3.86 15.81
N SER A 184 10.80 4.70 16.83
CA SER A 184 11.16 6.13 16.81
C SER A 184 12.67 6.42 16.82
N ARG A 185 13.52 5.40 16.96
CA ARG A 185 14.99 5.55 16.93
C ARG A 185 15.58 5.33 15.54
N VAL A 186 14.79 4.78 14.59
CA VAL A 186 15.24 4.62 13.21
C VAL A 186 15.25 5.98 12.54
N LEU A 187 16.43 6.39 12.09
CA LEU A 187 16.65 7.65 11.38
C LEU A 187 17.21 7.36 9.99
N THR A 188 16.87 8.22 9.04
CA THR A 188 17.44 8.28 7.70
C THR A 188 18.03 9.65 7.44
N GLU A 189 18.93 9.73 6.46
CA GLU A 189 19.45 11.00 5.97
C GLU A 189 18.37 11.76 5.19
N ALA A 190 18.43 13.09 5.28
CA ALA A 190 17.66 14.05 4.52
C ALA A 190 18.46 15.35 4.40
N TYR A 191 17.99 16.31 3.60
CA TYR A 191 18.52 17.67 3.60
C TYR A 191 17.60 18.61 4.41
N GLY A 192 18.19 19.49 5.21
CA GLY A 192 17.46 20.57 5.87
C GLY A 192 17.37 21.82 5.01
N ALA A 193 16.58 22.83 5.42
CA ALA A 193 16.37 24.07 4.68
C ALA A 193 17.64 24.87 4.34
N SER A 194 18.76 24.60 5.02
CA SER A 194 20.07 25.19 4.71
C SER A 194 20.87 24.42 3.66
N GLY A 195 20.32 23.33 3.10
CA GLY A 195 21.02 22.40 2.20
C GLY A 195 22.01 21.48 2.91
N LYS A 196 22.12 21.53 4.24
CA LYS A 196 23.00 20.63 5.01
C LYS A 196 22.30 19.29 5.28
N PRO A 197 23.05 18.16 5.28
CA PRO A 197 22.51 16.88 5.71
C PRO A 197 22.00 16.93 7.16
N ILE A 198 20.84 16.32 7.38
CA ILE A 198 20.22 16.12 8.69
C ILE A 198 19.79 14.65 8.83
N LYS A 199 19.49 14.24 10.06
CA LYS A 199 18.82 12.96 10.34
C LYS A 199 17.37 13.22 10.72
N THR A 200 16.45 12.49 10.10
CA THR A 200 15.01 12.58 10.41
C THR A 200 14.37 11.19 10.35
N LEU A 201 13.11 11.08 10.76
CA LEU A 201 12.36 9.83 10.64
C LEU A 201 12.10 9.50 9.16
N PRO A 202 12.28 8.23 8.74
CA PRO A 202 11.87 7.80 7.41
C PRO A 202 10.41 8.11 7.14
N ARG A 203 10.10 8.52 5.91
CA ARG A 203 8.74 8.83 5.45
C ARG A 203 8.28 7.79 4.44
N GLY A 204 6.98 7.54 4.43
CA GLY A 204 6.32 6.73 3.41
C GLY A 204 5.16 7.50 2.81
N PHE A 205 4.90 7.23 1.53
CA PHE A 205 3.70 7.67 0.83
C PHE A 205 2.51 6.79 1.22
N TYR A 206 1.38 7.43 1.47
CA TYR A 206 0.12 6.77 1.81
C TYR A 206 -1.03 7.37 1.02
N LEU A 207 -1.89 6.53 0.46
CA LEU A 207 -3.19 6.94 -0.04
C LEU A 207 -4.12 7.20 1.15
N ARG A 208 -4.83 8.32 1.10
CA ARG A 208 -5.85 8.66 2.10
C ARG A 208 -7.06 7.76 1.92
N THR A 209 -7.77 7.51 3.02
CA THR A 209 -8.96 6.68 3.04
C THR A 209 -10.03 7.16 2.06
N GLN A 210 -10.17 8.47 1.87
CA GLN A 210 -11.12 9.04 0.90
C GLN A 210 -10.80 8.64 -0.55
N PHE A 211 -9.52 8.55 -0.93
CA PHE A 211 -9.13 8.14 -2.28
C PHE A 211 -9.49 6.67 -2.49
N THR A 212 -9.10 5.81 -1.56
CA THR A 212 -9.44 4.39 -1.64
C THR A 212 -10.93 4.12 -1.49
N ALA A 213 -11.68 4.98 -0.79
CA ALA A 213 -13.13 4.87 -0.72
C ALA A 213 -13.77 5.10 -2.08
N ARG A 214 -13.30 6.11 -2.84
CA ARG A 214 -13.74 6.36 -4.22
C ARG A 214 -13.49 5.15 -5.12
N ILE A 215 -12.32 4.50 -5.01
CA ILE A 215 -12.00 3.28 -5.78
C ILE A 215 -13.02 2.18 -5.48
N LEU A 216 -13.30 1.92 -4.19
CA LEU A 216 -14.24 0.87 -3.80
C LEU A 216 -15.68 1.21 -4.23
N GLU A 217 -16.11 2.46 -4.04
CA GLU A 217 -17.43 2.93 -4.44
C GLU A 217 -17.64 2.79 -5.96
N GLN A 218 -16.70 3.27 -6.79
CA GLN A 218 -16.81 3.18 -8.25
C GLN A 218 -16.89 1.75 -8.79
N HIS A 219 -16.33 0.77 -8.06
CA HIS A 219 -16.30 -0.62 -8.51
C HIS A 219 -17.50 -1.44 -8.03
N TYR A 220 -17.95 -1.25 -6.79
CA TYR A 220 -18.97 -2.08 -6.16
C TYR A 220 -20.37 -1.44 -6.10
N VAL A 221 -20.51 -0.15 -6.38
CA VAL A 221 -21.76 0.61 -6.32
C VAL A 221 -22.13 1.13 -7.70
#